data_AF-A0A956NEQ8-F1
#
_entry.id   AF-A0A956NEQ8-F1
#
_cell.length_a   1.000
_cell.length_b   1.000
_cell.length_c   1.000
_cell.angle_alpha   90.00
_cell.angle_beta   90.00
_cell.angle_gamma   90.00
#
_symmetry.space_group_name_H-M   'P 1'
#
loop_
_entity.id
_entity.type
_entity.pdbx_description
1 polymer ?
#
loop_
_entity_poly.entity_id
_entity_poly.type
_entity_poly.pdbx_seq_one_letter_code
_entity_poly.pdbx_strand_id
1 'polypeptide(L)'
;MTGSQSDRGTHQPSGSPVSRQLSLRDRVVGALLLIGVVALLVYLRTPEEPSPLADLFLPSITALDESWLREAPSDSSWTVAIGAYESERYSRAAEQFDALAKGNDEPELAQLLLGSSYALAQRPNSATLAFRLAAGSSDARIAHEARWQLVLTLLREDEVDVARPELERVIRDEGPHAGEARAMVARIEASRGS
;
A
#
# COMPACT_ATOMS: atom_id res chain seq x y z
N MET A 1 23.10 -73.91 35.79
CA MET A 1 24.48 -73.41 35.94
C MET A 1 24.56 -72.05 35.25
N THR A 2 24.88 -71.03 36.06
CA THR A 2 25.54 -69.74 35.74
C THR A 2 25.11 -68.90 34.52
N GLY A 3 24.72 -67.66 34.79
CA GLY A 3 24.71 -66.56 33.82
C GLY A 3 24.27 -65.23 34.41
N SER A 4 25.19 -64.52 35.08
CA SER A 4 25.03 -63.15 35.57
C SER A 4 25.06 -62.11 34.44
N GLN A 5 24.22 -61.07 34.51
CA GLN A 5 24.40 -59.76 33.86
C GLN A 5 23.55 -58.74 34.64
N SER A 6 24.09 -57.98 35.58
CA SER A 6 24.95 -56.79 35.44
C SER A 6 24.20 -55.56 34.90
N ASP A 7 23.46 -54.92 35.82
CA ASP A 7 23.48 -53.50 36.16
C ASP A 7 24.00 -52.50 35.10
N ARG A 8 23.11 -51.60 34.65
CA ARG A 8 23.46 -50.35 33.96
C ARG A 8 22.66 -49.21 34.57
N GLY A 9 23.34 -48.49 35.46
CA GLY A 9 22.87 -47.25 36.06
C GLY A 9 22.55 -46.18 35.02
N THR A 10 21.38 -45.58 35.18
CA THR A 10 20.96 -44.35 34.54
C THR A 10 21.63 -43.15 35.23
N HIS A 11 22.66 -42.59 34.61
CA HIS A 11 23.17 -41.28 35.00
C HIS A 11 22.25 -40.18 34.45
N GLN A 12 21.37 -39.67 35.30
CA GLN A 12 20.60 -38.44 35.05
C GLN A 12 21.47 -37.25 35.51
N PRO A 13 21.89 -36.32 34.63
CA PRO A 13 22.65 -35.15 35.05
C PRO A 13 21.72 -34.18 35.80
N SER A 14 21.91 -34.05 37.11
CA SER A 14 21.35 -32.97 37.93
C SER A 14 21.97 -31.63 37.52
N GLY A 15 21.40 -30.97 36.51
CA GLY A 15 21.59 -29.55 36.27
C GLY A 15 20.64 -28.76 37.17
N SER A 16 21.16 -28.13 38.22
CA SER A 16 20.40 -27.16 38.99
C SER A 16 20.11 -25.92 38.13
N PRO A 17 18.86 -25.41 38.09
CA PRO A 17 18.56 -24.17 37.39
C PRO A 17 19.20 -23.02 38.17
N VAL A 18 20.30 -22.47 37.64
CA VAL A 18 20.89 -21.22 38.14
C VAL A 18 19.95 -20.08 37.74
N SER A 19 18.94 -19.83 38.57
CA SER A 19 18.12 -18.63 38.48
C SER A 19 18.98 -17.44 38.92
N ARG A 20 19.69 -16.82 37.97
CA ARG A 20 20.36 -15.54 38.19
C ARG A 20 19.29 -14.51 38.55
N GLN A 21 19.13 -14.24 39.84
CA GLN A 21 18.35 -13.10 40.30
C GLN A 21 19.07 -11.84 39.84
N LEU A 22 18.64 -11.31 38.69
CA LEU A 22 19.02 -9.99 38.21
C LEU A 22 18.78 -8.98 39.33
N SER A 23 19.81 -8.23 39.69
CA SER A 23 19.73 -7.26 40.76
C SER A 23 18.69 -6.19 40.39
N LEU A 24 18.09 -5.55 41.39
CA LEU A 24 17.09 -4.50 41.16
C LEU A 24 17.65 -3.37 40.27
N ARG A 25 18.96 -3.13 40.34
CA ARG A 25 19.68 -2.17 39.48
C ARG A 25 19.66 -2.58 38.01
N ASP A 26 19.91 -3.85 37.70
CA ASP A 26 19.92 -4.34 36.32
C ASP A 26 18.53 -4.26 35.68
N ARG A 27 17.47 -4.45 36.49
CA ARG A 27 16.08 -4.31 36.03
C ARG A 27 15.71 -2.87 35.69
N VAL A 28 16.18 -1.90 36.49
CA VAL A 28 15.94 -0.47 36.23
C VAL A 28 16.66 -0.01 34.97
N VAL A 29 17.92 -0.42 34.78
CA VAL A 29 18.69 -0.09 33.57
C VAL A 29 18.03 -0.71 32.33
N GLY A 30 17.60 -1.97 32.41
CA GLY A 30 16.89 -2.64 31.31
C GLY A 30 15.57 -1.95 30.94
N ALA A 31 14.79 -1.51 31.93
CA ALA A 31 13.54 -0.81 31.69
C ALA A 31 13.75 0.56 31.00
N LEU A 32 14.77 1.33 31.41
CA LEU A 32 15.09 2.62 30.79
C LEU A 32 15.58 2.46 29.35
N LEU A 33 16.39 1.44 29.06
CA LEU A 33 16.80 1.13 27.69
C LEU A 33 15.61 0.74 26.81
N LEU A 34 14.68 -0.06 27.32
CA LEU A 34 13.48 -0.44 26.59
C LEU A 34 12.62 0.79 26.27
N ILE A 35 12.40 1.68 27.24
CA ILE A 35 11.65 2.93 27.02
C ILE A 35 12.37 3.80 25.99
N GLY A 36 13.70 3.92 26.06
CA GLY A 36 14.48 4.68 25.08
C GLY A 36 14.36 4.11 23.67
N VAL A 37 14.40 2.78 23.50
CA VAL A 37 14.22 2.12 22.20
C VAL A 37 12.79 2.30 21.69
N VAL A 38 11.78 2.17 22.55
CA VAL A 38 10.38 2.40 22.16
C VAL A 38 10.16 3.87 21.76
N ALA A 39 10.68 4.82 22.54
CA ALA A 39 10.61 6.24 22.21
C ALA A 39 11.34 6.55 20.90
N LEU A 40 12.51 5.95 20.67
CA LEU A 40 13.25 6.08 19.42
C LEU A 40 12.48 5.45 18.25
N LEU A 41 11.87 4.29 18.41
CA LEU A 41 11.05 3.66 17.38
C LEU A 41 9.78 4.46 17.08
N VAL A 42 9.18 5.09 18.09
CA VAL A 42 8.05 6.01 17.93
C VAL A 42 8.49 7.30 17.24
N TYR A 43 9.66 7.84 17.58
CA TYR A 43 10.24 9.02 16.94
C TYR A 43 10.71 8.75 15.50
N LEU A 44 11.22 7.55 15.20
CA LEU A 44 11.49 7.13 13.83
C LEU A 44 10.21 6.80 13.05
N ARG A 45 9.08 6.67 13.75
CA ARG A 45 7.74 6.50 13.18
C ARG A 45 6.89 7.75 13.30
N THR A 46 7.40 8.89 13.81
CA THR A 46 6.60 10.11 13.76
C THR A 46 6.39 10.40 12.29
N PRO A 47 5.15 10.36 11.79
CA PRO A 47 4.88 10.76 10.42
C PRO A 47 5.42 12.18 10.29
N GLU A 48 6.19 12.43 9.24
CA GLU A 48 6.44 13.81 8.81
C GLU A 48 5.09 14.52 8.84
N GLU A 49 5.03 15.69 9.49
CA GLU A 49 3.75 16.40 9.61
C GLU A 49 3.10 16.42 8.23
N PRO A 50 1.80 16.04 8.13
CA PRO A 50 1.14 15.92 6.85
C PRO A 50 1.39 17.22 6.09
N SER A 51 2.05 17.10 4.95
CA SER A 51 2.40 18.25 4.14
C SER A 51 1.15 19.12 3.98
N PRO A 52 1.24 20.45 4.15
CA PRO A 52 0.09 21.32 3.97
C PRO A 52 -0.54 21.17 2.58
N LEU A 53 0.18 20.55 1.63
CA LEU A 53 -0.33 20.14 0.33
C LEU A 53 -1.25 18.93 0.39
N ALA A 54 -1.01 17.92 1.23
CA ALA A 54 -1.87 16.76 1.36
C ALA A 54 -3.33 17.17 1.66
N ASP A 55 -3.52 18.08 2.62
CA ASP A 55 -4.83 18.62 3.00
C ASP A 55 -5.53 19.39 1.86
N LEU A 56 -4.75 20.01 0.97
CA LEU A 56 -5.25 20.72 -0.20
C LEU A 56 -5.81 19.76 -1.27
N PHE A 57 -5.40 18.48 -1.26
CA PHE A 57 -5.70 17.47 -2.29
C PHE A 57 -6.51 16.26 -1.79
N LEU A 58 -6.85 16.19 -0.49
CA LEU A 58 -7.58 15.10 0.16
C LEU A 58 -8.91 14.62 -0.48
N PRO A 59 -9.74 15.42 -1.19
CA PRO A 59 -11.07 14.93 -1.57
C PRO A 59 -11.15 14.04 -2.83
N SER A 60 -10.05 13.54 -3.40
CA SER A 60 -10.08 13.08 -4.81
C SER A 60 -9.79 11.59 -5.11
N ILE A 61 -9.20 10.79 -4.21
CA ILE A 61 -9.16 9.33 -4.43
C ILE A 61 -10.50 8.74 -3.99
N THR A 62 -11.53 8.98 -4.78
CA THR A 62 -12.79 8.27 -4.67
C THR A 62 -12.68 6.91 -5.33
N ALA A 63 -13.57 5.99 -4.96
CA ALA A 63 -13.78 4.81 -5.77
C ALA A 63 -13.99 5.24 -7.24
N LEU A 64 -13.41 4.46 -8.17
CA LEU A 64 -13.70 4.63 -9.58
C LEU A 64 -15.21 4.61 -9.80
N ASP A 65 -15.68 5.44 -10.74
CA ASP A 65 -17.09 5.51 -11.11
C ASP A 65 -17.63 4.12 -11.50
N GLU A 66 -18.89 3.85 -11.17
CA GLU A 66 -19.60 2.59 -11.47
C GLU A 66 -19.62 2.27 -12.97
N SER A 67 -19.43 3.26 -13.84
CA SER A 67 -19.22 3.04 -15.28
C SER A 67 -18.05 2.09 -15.56
N TRP A 68 -16.93 2.21 -14.84
CA TRP A 68 -15.77 1.33 -15.00
C TRP A 68 -16.05 -0.12 -14.61
N LEU A 69 -16.89 -0.32 -13.59
CA LEU A 69 -17.27 -1.65 -13.11
C LEU A 69 -18.23 -2.34 -14.08
N ARG A 70 -19.11 -1.58 -14.74
CA ARG A 70 -20.09 -2.12 -15.70
C ARG A 70 -19.48 -2.55 -17.03
N GLU A 71 -18.32 -2.02 -17.38
CA GLU A 71 -17.62 -2.35 -18.62
C GLU A 71 -16.74 -3.60 -18.51
N ALA A 72 -16.49 -4.07 -17.29
CA ALA A 72 -15.78 -5.31 -17.08
C ALA A 72 -16.49 -6.50 -17.75
N PRO A 73 -15.72 -7.49 -18.22
CA PRO A 73 -16.28 -8.76 -18.67
C PRO A 73 -17.24 -9.36 -17.63
N SER A 74 -18.35 -9.94 -18.10
CA SER A 74 -19.39 -10.50 -17.25
C SER A 74 -19.12 -11.94 -16.79
N ASP A 75 -17.88 -12.38 -16.87
CA ASP A 75 -17.52 -13.72 -16.40
C ASP A 75 -17.51 -13.83 -14.86
N SER A 76 -17.43 -15.06 -14.37
CA SER A 76 -17.49 -15.32 -12.93
C SER A 76 -16.34 -14.70 -12.15
N SER A 77 -15.15 -14.56 -12.75
CA SER A 77 -13.96 -14.05 -12.07
C SER A 77 -14.05 -12.55 -11.87
N TRP A 78 -14.44 -11.82 -12.91
CA TRP A 78 -14.70 -10.37 -12.84
C TRP A 78 -15.86 -10.04 -11.90
N THR A 79 -16.95 -10.82 -11.93
CA THR A 79 -18.08 -10.64 -11.02
C THR A 79 -17.66 -10.78 -9.55
N VAL A 80 -16.79 -11.74 -9.23
CA VAL A 80 -16.26 -11.94 -7.87
C VAL A 80 -15.34 -10.79 -7.45
N ALA A 81 -14.48 -10.32 -8.36
CA ALA A 81 -13.57 -9.20 -8.11
C ALA A 81 -14.35 -7.89 -7.85
N ILE A 82 -15.30 -7.57 -8.71
CA ILE A 82 -16.17 -6.39 -8.60
C ILE A 82 -17.03 -6.47 -7.33
N GLY A 83 -17.65 -7.62 -7.05
CA GLY A 83 -18.43 -7.77 -5.83
C GLY A 83 -17.60 -7.63 -4.55
N ALA A 84 -16.29 -7.93 -4.59
CA ALA A 84 -15.39 -7.62 -3.48
C ALA A 84 -15.10 -6.13 -3.38
N TYR A 85 -14.92 -5.45 -4.51
CA TYR A 85 -14.67 -4.01 -4.60
C TYR A 85 -15.88 -3.19 -4.11
N GLU A 86 -17.07 -3.46 -4.63
CA GLU A 86 -18.32 -2.79 -4.25
C GLU A 86 -18.71 -3.03 -2.79
N SER A 87 -18.30 -4.16 -2.22
CA SER A 87 -18.48 -4.45 -0.79
C SER A 87 -17.37 -3.85 0.10
N GLU A 88 -16.58 -2.92 -0.43
CA GLU A 88 -15.45 -2.25 0.25
C GLU A 88 -14.36 -3.21 0.77
N ARG A 89 -14.33 -4.46 0.29
CA ARG A 89 -13.32 -5.46 0.64
C ARG A 89 -12.10 -5.30 -0.26
N TYR A 90 -11.51 -4.11 -0.28
CA TYR A 90 -10.50 -3.70 -1.26
C TYR A 90 -9.25 -4.59 -1.28
N SER A 91 -8.82 -5.13 -0.13
CA SER A 91 -7.70 -6.09 -0.11
C SER A 91 -8.03 -7.39 -0.88
N ARG A 92 -9.25 -7.89 -0.72
CA ARG A 92 -9.73 -9.07 -1.45
C ARG A 92 -9.96 -8.75 -2.93
N ALA A 93 -10.51 -7.58 -3.23
CA ALA A 93 -10.67 -7.11 -4.61
C ALA A 93 -9.31 -7.06 -5.33
N ALA A 94 -8.28 -6.52 -4.67
CA ALA A 94 -6.93 -6.46 -5.22
C ALA A 94 -6.34 -7.86 -5.52
N GLU A 95 -6.57 -8.85 -4.65
CA GLU A 95 -6.12 -10.24 -4.93
C GLU A 95 -6.79 -10.80 -6.19
N GLN A 96 -8.08 -10.54 -6.39
CA GLN A 96 -8.82 -11.03 -7.56
C GLN A 96 -8.41 -10.28 -8.84
N PHE A 97 -8.28 -8.95 -8.79
CA PHE A 97 -7.83 -8.15 -9.93
C PHE A 97 -6.38 -8.43 -10.31
N ASP A 98 -5.49 -8.74 -9.37
CA ASP A 98 -4.12 -9.18 -9.66
C ASP A 98 -4.09 -10.51 -10.42
N ALA A 99 -4.98 -11.44 -10.08
CA ALA A 99 -5.13 -12.69 -10.85
C ALA A 99 -5.65 -12.42 -12.27
N LEU A 100 -6.66 -11.55 -12.41
CA LEU A 100 -7.23 -11.14 -13.71
C LEU A 100 -6.20 -10.45 -14.60
N ALA A 101 -5.41 -9.52 -14.05
CA ALA A 101 -4.38 -8.80 -14.78
C ALA A 101 -3.26 -9.72 -15.33
N LYS A 102 -3.08 -10.91 -14.74
CA LYS A 102 -2.15 -11.95 -15.22
C LYS A 102 -2.78 -12.92 -16.22
N GLY A 103 -4.11 -12.98 -16.27
CA GLY A 103 -4.90 -13.95 -17.04
C GLY A 103 -5.05 -13.65 -18.52
N ASN A 104 -4.57 -12.49 -19.00
CA ASN A 104 -4.66 -11.96 -20.37
C ASN A 104 -6.04 -11.45 -20.84
N ASP A 105 -7.07 -11.46 -19.99
CA ASP A 105 -8.37 -10.87 -20.32
C ASP A 105 -8.44 -9.43 -19.79
N GLU A 106 -8.43 -8.45 -20.71
CA GLU A 106 -8.46 -7.00 -20.43
C GLU A 106 -7.46 -6.59 -19.32
N PRO A 107 -6.16 -6.92 -19.47
CA PRO A 107 -5.19 -6.78 -18.40
C PRO A 107 -5.04 -5.32 -17.95
N GLU A 108 -5.21 -4.35 -18.84
CA GLU A 108 -5.12 -2.92 -18.50
C GLU A 108 -6.29 -2.43 -17.65
N LEU A 109 -7.52 -2.87 -17.94
CA LEU A 109 -8.69 -2.57 -17.09
C LEU A 109 -8.53 -3.23 -15.72
N ALA A 110 -8.05 -4.48 -15.69
CA ALA A 110 -7.76 -5.18 -14.44
C ALA A 110 -6.69 -4.44 -13.63
N GLN A 111 -5.63 -3.91 -14.28
CA GLN A 111 -4.62 -3.08 -13.63
C GLN A 111 -5.17 -1.76 -13.09
N LEU A 112 -6.10 -1.11 -13.80
CA LEU A 112 -6.77 0.10 -13.32
C LEU A 112 -7.57 -0.18 -12.02
N LEU A 113 -8.41 -1.21 -12.04
CA LEU A 113 -9.21 -1.60 -10.87
C LEU A 113 -8.35 -2.15 -9.72
N LEU A 114 -7.24 -2.83 -10.04
CA LEU A 114 -6.23 -3.27 -9.08
C LEU A 114 -5.58 -2.07 -8.39
N GLY A 115 -5.17 -1.05 -9.15
CA GLY A 115 -4.61 0.18 -8.62
C GLY A 115 -5.56 0.88 -7.67
N SER A 116 -6.83 1.01 -8.07
CA SER A 116 -7.88 1.61 -7.23
C SER A 116 -8.10 0.80 -5.95
N SER A 117 -8.19 -0.52 -6.06
CA SER A 117 -8.29 -1.41 -4.90
C SER A 117 -7.12 -1.25 -3.93
N TYR A 118 -5.88 -1.13 -4.44
CA TYR A 118 -4.72 -0.89 -3.58
C TYR A 118 -4.75 0.50 -2.94
N ALA A 119 -5.16 1.55 -3.65
CA ALA A 119 -5.23 2.90 -3.12
C ALA A 119 -6.25 2.99 -1.97
N LEU A 120 -7.43 2.38 -2.15
CA LEU A 120 -8.49 2.32 -1.14
C LEU A 120 -8.11 1.40 0.04
N ALA A 121 -7.31 0.37 -0.21
CA ALA A 121 -6.72 -0.48 0.83
C ALA A 121 -5.52 0.14 1.56
N GLN A 122 -5.22 1.43 1.35
CA GLN A 122 -4.08 2.13 1.97
C GLN A 122 -2.72 1.51 1.62
N ARG A 123 -2.57 1.04 0.38
CA ARG A 123 -1.34 0.44 -0.18
C ARG A 123 -0.83 1.26 -1.38
N PRO A 124 -0.43 2.53 -1.16
CA PRO A 124 -0.12 3.48 -2.24
C PRO A 124 1.00 3.01 -3.17
N ASN A 125 2.06 2.40 -2.64
CA ASN A 125 3.16 1.87 -3.47
C ASN A 125 2.68 0.81 -4.46
N SER A 126 1.76 -0.07 -4.04
CA SER A 126 1.17 -1.08 -4.92
C SER A 126 0.21 -0.43 -5.93
N ALA A 127 -0.54 0.58 -5.51
CA ALA A 127 -1.44 1.33 -6.38
C ALA A 127 -0.70 2.06 -7.51
N THR A 128 0.37 2.80 -7.18
CA THR A 128 1.22 3.51 -8.14
C THR A 128 1.77 2.58 -9.22
N LEU A 129 2.19 1.37 -8.87
CA LEU A 129 2.68 0.39 -9.84
C LEU A 129 1.57 -0.07 -10.81
N ALA A 130 0.40 -0.43 -10.27
CA ALA A 130 -0.72 -0.89 -11.07
C ALA A 130 -1.26 0.22 -12.00
N PHE A 131 -1.39 1.46 -11.49
CA PHE A 131 -1.79 2.60 -12.30
C PHE A 131 -0.77 2.95 -13.39
N ARG A 132 0.54 2.82 -13.13
CA ARG A 132 1.57 3.01 -14.18
C ARG A 132 1.42 1.99 -15.31
N LEU A 133 1.09 0.74 -14.99
CA LEU A 133 0.83 -0.29 -16.00
C LEU A 133 -0.43 0.04 -16.81
N ALA A 134 -1.54 0.37 -16.14
CA ALA A 134 -2.78 0.75 -16.81
C ALA A 134 -2.66 2.04 -17.65
N ALA A 135 -1.83 3.00 -17.23
CA ALA A 135 -1.56 4.23 -17.97
C ALA A 135 -0.80 4.00 -19.30
N GLY A 136 -0.25 2.80 -19.50
CA GLY A 136 0.34 2.34 -20.76
C GLY A 136 -0.65 1.71 -21.74
N SER A 137 -1.95 1.68 -21.39
CA SER A 137 -2.99 1.08 -22.23
C SER A 137 -3.10 1.74 -23.60
N SER A 138 -3.42 0.95 -24.62
CA SER A 138 -3.83 1.46 -25.93
C SER A 138 -5.25 2.04 -25.94
N ASP A 139 -6.08 1.70 -24.95
CA ASP A 139 -7.36 2.39 -24.72
C ASP A 139 -7.07 3.73 -24.03
N ALA A 140 -7.26 4.82 -24.77
CA ALA A 140 -7.04 6.18 -24.28
C ALA A 140 -7.86 6.52 -23.04
N ARG A 141 -9.06 5.96 -22.90
CA ARG A 141 -9.93 6.21 -21.74
C ARG A 141 -9.31 5.59 -20.48
N ILE A 142 -8.89 4.32 -20.56
CA ILE A 142 -8.16 3.64 -19.47
C ILE A 142 -6.85 4.37 -19.17
N ALA A 143 -6.08 4.72 -20.20
CA ALA A 143 -4.80 5.39 -20.03
C ALA A 143 -4.93 6.75 -19.33
N HIS A 144 -5.93 7.55 -19.70
CA HIS A 144 -6.21 8.85 -19.09
C HIS A 144 -6.66 8.71 -17.63
N GLU A 145 -7.60 7.80 -17.34
CA GLU A 145 -8.07 7.58 -15.97
C GLU A 145 -6.96 7.02 -15.08
N ALA A 146 -6.20 6.04 -15.55
CA ALA A 146 -5.09 5.48 -14.81
C ALA A 146 -4.02 6.53 -14.48
N ARG A 147 -3.70 7.42 -15.43
CA ARG A 147 -2.74 8.50 -15.18
C ARG A 147 -3.27 9.53 -14.20
N TRP A 148 -4.57 9.83 -14.25
CA TRP A 148 -5.19 10.69 -13.27
C TRP A 148 -5.12 10.08 -11.87
N GLN A 149 -5.54 8.83 -11.69
CA GLN A 149 -5.46 8.14 -10.41
C GLN A 149 -4.02 7.99 -9.90
N LEU A 150 -3.04 7.81 -10.80
CA LEU A 150 -1.62 7.83 -10.47
C LEU A 150 -1.20 9.18 -9.86
N VAL A 151 -1.56 10.30 -10.49
CA VAL A 151 -1.28 11.64 -9.97
C VAL A 151 -1.86 11.81 -8.59
N LEU A 152 -3.13 11.45 -8.39
CA LEU A 152 -3.80 11.59 -7.11
C LEU A 152 -3.13 10.76 -6.01
N THR A 153 -2.73 9.53 -6.35
CA THR A 153 -2.00 8.64 -5.44
C THR A 153 -0.66 9.24 -5.04
N LEU A 154 0.11 9.78 -6.01
CA LEU A 154 1.41 10.40 -5.73
C LEU A 154 1.27 11.66 -4.87
N LEU A 155 0.29 12.53 -5.16
CA LEU A 155 0.04 13.74 -4.37
C LEU A 155 -0.39 13.43 -2.94
N ARG A 156 -1.17 12.35 -2.73
CA ARG A 156 -1.59 11.92 -1.39
C ARG A 156 -0.41 11.51 -0.52
N GLU A 157 0.62 10.92 -1.12
CA GLU A 157 1.85 10.51 -0.44
C GLU A 157 2.92 11.62 -0.44
N ASP A 158 2.53 12.87 -0.72
CA ASP A 158 3.41 14.05 -0.80
C ASP A 158 4.58 13.92 -1.81
N GLU A 159 4.46 13.00 -2.78
CA GLU A 159 5.44 12.83 -3.86
C GLU A 159 5.23 13.88 -4.97
N VAL A 160 5.17 15.16 -4.60
CA VAL A 160 4.83 16.28 -5.49
C VAL A 160 5.79 16.38 -6.69
N ASP A 161 7.07 16.15 -6.47
CA ASP A 161 8.08 16.20 -7.54
C ASP A 161 7.92 15.07 -8.56
N VAL A 162 7.38 13.92 -8.13
CA VAL A 162 7.06 12.78 -8.99
C VAL A 162 5.71 12.98 -9.68
N ALA A 163 4.73 13.58 -8.98
CA ALA A 163 3.39 13.85 -9.51
C ALA A 163 3.39 14.93 -10.61
N ARG A 164 4.25 15.96 -10.49
CA ARG A 164 4.31 17.09 -11.43
C ARG A 164 4.46 16.69 -12.91
N PRO A 165 5.44 15.87 -13.33
CA PRO A 165 5.56 15.47 -14.73
C PRO A 165 4.35 14.67 -15.22
N GLU A 166 3.65 13.93 -14.35
CA GLU A 166 2.41 13.23 -14.71
C GLU A 166 1.23 14.20 -14.86
N LEU A 167 1.12 15.23 -14.01
CA LEU A 167 0.16 16.33 -14.19
C LEU A 167 0.35 17.03 -15.53
N GLU A 168 1.59 17.37 -15.90
CA GLU A 168 1.89 18.01 -17.19
C GLU A 168 1.50 17.11 -18.38
N ARG A 169 1.65 15.79 -18.25
CA ARG A 169 1.13 14.84 -19.25
C ARG A 169 -0.38 14.85 -19.31
N VAL A 170 -1.09 14.83 -18.18
CA VAL A 170 -2.57 14.91 -18.16
C VAL A 170 -3.05 16.21 -18.83
N ILE A 171 -2.35 17.33 -18.62
CA ILE A 171 -2.67 18.62 -19.25
C ILE A 171 -2.44 18.57 -20.77
N ARG A 172 -1.30 18.03 -21.22
CA ARG A 172 -0.91 17.95 -22.63
C ARG A 172 -1.81 17.02 -23.44
N ASP A 173 -2.26 15.93 -22.85
CA ASP A 173 -3.09 14.94 -23.53
C ASP A 173 -4.55 15.40 -23.69
N GLU A 174 -4.90 16.57 -23.12
CA GLU A 174 -6.22 17.21 -23.20
C GLU A 174 -7.38 16.27 -22.83
N GLY A 175 -7.12 15.32 -21.93
CA GLY A 175 -8.10 14.36 -21.44
C GLY A 175 -9.14 14.98 -20.49
N PRO A 176 -10.08 14.17 -19.98
CA PRO A 176 -11.18 14.62 -19.11
C PRO A 176 -10.71 15.43 -17.89
N HIS A 177 -9.51 15.12 -17.39
CA HIS A 177 -8.93 15.70 -16.17
C HIS A 177 -7.98 16.88 -16.43
N ALA A 178 -7.80 17.32 -17.68
CA ALA A 178 -6.82 18.37 -18.02
C ALA A 178 -7.12 19.71 -17.32
N GLY A 179 -8.39 20.05 -17.11
CA GLY A 179 -8.79 21.25 -16.37
C GLY A 179 -8.38 21.19 -14.90
N GLU A 180 -8.67 20.08 -14.24
CA GLU A 180 -8.31 19.84 -12.84
C GLU A 180 -6.80 19.77 -12.64
N ALA A 181 -6.08 19.13 -13.56
CA ALA A 181 -4.62 19.08 -13.55
C ALA A 181 -3.98 20.47 -13.63
N ARG A 182 -4.50 21.38 -14.49
CA ARG A 182 -4.03 22.79 -14.54
C ARG A 182 -4.25 23.50 -13.21
N ALA A 183 -5.42 23.31 -12.59
CA ALA A 183 -5.72 23.90 -11.30
C ALA A 183 -4.79 23.37 -10.19
N MET A 184 -4.47 22.08 -10.20
CA MET A 184 -3.52 21.48 -9.27
C MET A 184 -2.11 22.04 -9.43
N VAL A 185 -1.59 22.14 -10.67
CA VAL A 185 -0.27 22.73 -10.93
C VAL A 185 -0.20 24.16 -10.39
N ALA A 186 -1.20 25.00 -10.67
CA ALA A 186 -1.25 26.37 -10.18
C ALA A 186 -1.25 26.45 -8.64
N ARG A 187 -1.95 25.53 -7.96
CA ARG A 187 -1.96 25.45 -6.48
C ARG A 187 -0.60 25.06 -5.92
N ILE A 188 0.09 24.10 -6.53
CA ILE A 188 1.43 23.69 -6.10
C ILE A 188 2.45 24.83 -6.30
N GLU A 189 2.30 25.63 -7.36
CA GLU A 189 3.15 26.79 -7.58
C GLU A 189 2.89 27.89 -6.54
N ALA A 190 1.62 28.16 -6.24
CA ALA A 190 1.24 29.14 -5.23
C ALA A 190 1.77 28.79 -3.84
N SER A 191 1.81 27.50 -3.47
CA SER A 191 2.32 27.05 -2.16
C SER A 191 3.85 27.06 -2.04
N ARG A 192 4.59 27.12 -3.16
CA ARG A 192 6.06 27.19 -3.17
C ARG A 192 6.57 28.63 -3.11
N GLY A 193 5.72 29.62 -3.38
CA GLY A 193 6.05 31.04 -3.39
C GLY A 193 5.73 31.80 -2.11
N SER A 194 5.12 31.13 -1.12
CA SER A 194 4.74 31.65 0.21
C SER A 194 5.72 31.20 1.29
#